data_AF-X1A8Q0-F1
#
_entry.id   AF-X1A8Q0-F1
#
_cell.length_a   1.000
_cell.length_b   1.000
_cell.length_c   1.000
_cell.angle_alpha   90.00
_cell.angle_beta   90.00
_cell.angle_gamma   90.00
#
_symmetry.space_group_name_H-M   'P 1'
#
loop_
_entity.id
_entity.type
_entity.pdbx_description
1 polymer ?
#
loop_
_entity_poly.entity_id
_entity_poly.type
_entity_poly.pdbx_seq_one_letter_code
_entity_poly.pdbx_strand_id
1 'polypeptide(L)'
;EKMTHIKTPGFITSYMATITHHQAERRHGISIPSLTGMLMRTYIERYNAKLDWFSDIVIKNHKNAASNRIAHFQRTIEDFMKSSIQK
;
A
#
# COMPACT_ATOMS: atom_id res chain seq x y z
N GLU A 1 1.75 13.61 -2.08
CA GLU A 1 0.76 14.30 -2.95
C GLU A 1 -0.35 13.29 -3.28
N LYS A 2 -1.64 13.70 -3.37
CA LYS A 2 -2.76 12.75 -3.51
C LYS A 2 -3.02 12.31 -4.96
N MET A 3 -2.32 12.90 -5.92
CA MET A 3 -2.43 12.70 -7.37
C MET A 3 -3.84 12.92 -7.93
N THR A 4 -4.75 13.53 -7.15
CA THR A 4 -6.16 13.77 -7.50
C THR A 4 -6.34 14.77 -8.63
N HIS A 5 -5.30 15.55 -8.93
CA HIS A 5 -5.31 16.53 -10.01
C HIS A 5 -5.04 15.89 -11.39
N ILE A 6 -4.54 14.66 -11.44
CA ILE A 6 -4.24 13.94 -12.69
C ILE A 6 -5.52 13.27 -13.21
N LYS A 7 -5.99 13.73 -14.37
CA LYS A 7 -7.23 13.23 -15.00
C LYS A 7 -7.00 12.17 -16.07
N THR A 8 -5.76 12.03 -16.56
CA THR A 8 -5.43 11.11 -17.65
C THR A 8 -5.43 9.66 -17.15
N PRO A 9 -6.28 8.78 -17.72
CA PRO A 9 -6.32 7.36 -17.34
C PRO A 9 -4.96 6.70 -17.55
N GLY A 10 -4.55 5.84 -16.61
CA GLY A 10 -3.30 5.07 -16.71
C GLY A 10 -2.00 5.86 -16.52
N PHE A 11 -2.05 7.20 -16.44
CA PHE A 11 -0.87 8.04 -16.25
C PHE A 11 -0.20 7.82 -14.89
N ILE A 12 -1.00 7.77 -13.82
CA ILE A 12 -0.50 7.49 -12.46
C ILE A 12 0.17 6.11 -12.43
N THR A 13 -0.45 5.09 -13.01
CA THR A 13 0.10 3.73 -13.06
C THR A 13 1.43 3.69 -13.84
N SER A 14 1.50 4.38 -14.97
CA SER A 14 2.70 4.44 -15.80
C SER A 14 3.85 5.19 -15.12
N TYR A 15 3.52 6.24 -14.36
CA TYR A 15 4.45 7.01 -13.55
C TYR A 15 4.92 6.23 -12.31
N MET A 16 4.02 5.55 -11.60
CA MET A 16 4.40 4.66 -10.48
C MET A 16 5.30 3.51 -10.94
N ALA A 17 5.08 3.00 -12.15
CA ALA A 17 5.96 1.99 -12.73
C ALA A 17 7.36 2.52 -13.10
N THR A 18 7.66 3.82 -13.01
CA THR A 18 9.04 4.32 -13.20
C THR A 18 9.86 4.21 -11.91
N ILE A 19 9.23 3.88 -10.78
CA ILE A 19 9.90 3.63 -9.50
C ILE A 19 10.69 2.31 -9.57
N THR A 20 10.25 1.36 -10.39
CA THR A 20 10.97 0.11 -10.64
C THR A 20 12.09 0.28 -11.67
N HIS A 21 13.06 -0.62 -11.64
CA HIS A 21 14.15 -0.63 -12.61
C HIS A 21 13.61 -0.87 -14.01
N HIS A 22 13.69 0.17 -14.85
CA HIS A 22 13.11 0.21 -16.19
C HIS A 22 13.53 -0.97 -17.09
N GLN A 23 14.78 -1.43 -17.02
CA GLN A 23 15.29 -2.52 -17.88
C GLN A 23 15.10 -3.92 -17.31
N ALA A 24 14.99 -4.04 -15.98
CA ALA A 24 15.12 -5.32 -15.27
C ALA A 24 13.83 -5.75 -14.55
N GLU A 25 12.92 -4.83 -14.24
CA GLU A 25 11.69 -5.12 -13.51
C GLU A 25 10.46 -4.71 -14.34
N ARG A 26 10.45 -3.47 -14.83
CA ARG A 26 9.29 -2.92 -15.56
C ARG A 26 8.98 -3.70 -16.84
N ARG A 27 9.99 -4.12 -17.60
CA ARG A 27 9.79 -4.88 -18.85
C ARG A 27 9.12 -6.24 -18.63
N HIS A 28 9.23 -6.80 -17.43
CA HIS A 28 8.59 -8.06 -17.07
C HIS A 28 7.18 -7.87 -16.51
N GLY A 29 6.62 -6.66 -16.57
CA GLY A 29 5.26 -6.37 -16.10
C GLY A 29 5.13 -6.39 -14.58
N ILE A 30 6.24 -6.36 -13.83
CA ILE A 30 6.22 -6.38 -12.37
C ILE A 30 5.72 -5.03 -11.85
N SER A 31 4.66 -5.06 -11.04
CA SER A 31 4.15 -3.91 -10.30
C SER A 31 4.82 -3.78 -8.93
N ILE A 32 4.89 -2.57 -8.38
CA ILE A 32 5.38 -2.35 -7.01
C ILE A 32 4.62 -3.21 -5.99
N PRO A 33 3.27 -3.30 -5.99
CA PRO A 33 2.55 -4.19 -5.07
C PRO A 33 2.97 -5.66 -5.19
N SER A 34 3.13 -6.19 -6.40
CA SER A 34 3.59 -7.57 -6.59
C SER A 34 5.01 -7.79 -6.05
N LEU A 35 5.91 -6.81 -6.26
CA LEU A 35 7.29 -6.89 -5.76
C LEU A 35 7.33 -6.87 -4.23
N THR A 36 6.56 -6.00 -3.59
CA THR A 36 6.47 -5.95 -2.13
C THR A 36 5.84 -7.22 -1.55
N GLY A 37 4.87 -7.84 -2.23
CA GLY A 37 4.32 -9.14 -1.83
C GLY A 37 5.38 -10.26 -1.87
N MET A 38 6.20 -10.31 -2.92
CA MET A 38 7.33 -11.25 -3.00
C MET A 38 8.35 -11.00 -1.88
N LEU A 39 8.71 -9.74 -1.64
CA LEU A 39 9.63 -9.37 -0.55
C LEU A 39 9.09 -9.80 0.82
N MET A 40 7.80 -9.55 1.08
CA MET A 40 7.14 -9.96 2.31
C MET A 40 7.19 -11.48 2.51
N ARG A 41 6.91 -12.26 1.46
CA ARG A 41 7.03 -13.71 1.51
C ARG A 41 8.45 -14.16 1.84
N THR A 42 9.46 -13.61 1.16
CA THR A 42 10.87 -13.92 1.44
C THR A 42 11.27 -13.55 2.87
N TYR A 43 10.75 -12.43 3.40
CA TYR A 43 11.01 -12.02 4.78
C TYR A 43 10.42 -13.02 5.79
N ILE A 44 9.18 -13.46 5.56
CA ILE A 44 8.51 -14.48 6.39
C ILE A 44 9.32 -15.78 6.39
N GLU A 45 9.70 -16.27 5.21
CA GLU A 45 10.47 -17.51 5.05
C GLU A 45 11.87 -17.40 5.70
N ARG A 46 12.57 -16.28 5.53
CA ARG A 46 13.93 -16.08 6.06
C ARG A 46 13.98 -15.91 7.58
N TYR A 47 13.03 -15.18 8.16
CA TYR A 47 13.07 -14.80 9.56
C TYR A 47 12.02 -15.52 10.43
N ASN A 48 11.29 -16.47 9.86
CA ASN A 48 10.16 -17.15 10.50
C ASN A 48 9.18 -16.15 11.12
N ALA A 49 8.94 -15.03 10.42
CA ALA A 49 8.08 -13.96 10.90
C ALA A 49 6.61 -14.36 10.82
N LYS A 50 5.78 -13.83 11.74
CA LYS A 50 4.34 -14.08 11.70
C LYS A 50 3.65 -13.15 10.71
N LEU A 51 2.68 -13.69 9.98
CA LEU A 51 1.88 -12.91 9.04
C LEU A 51 1.11 -11.78 9.74
N ASP A 52 0.63 -12.02 10.97
CA ASP A 52 -0.16 -11.06 11.74
C ASP A 52 0.59 -9.77 12.08
N TRP A 53 1.93 -9.81 12.15
CA TRP A 53 2.74 -8.61 12.42
C TRP A 53 2.58 -7.53 11.36
N PHE A 54 2.30 -7.92 10.12
CA PHE A 54 2.05 -6.97 9.03
C PHE A 54 0.69 -6.27 9.22
N SER A 55 -0.31 -6.98 9.77
CA SER A 55 -1.60 -6.40 10.14
C SER A 55 -1.46 -5.34 11.24
N ASP A 56 -0.62 -5.61 12.25
CA ASP A 56 -0.37 -4.65 13.34
C ASP A 56 0.21 -3.33 12.84
N ILE A 57 1.09 -3.38 11.82
CA ILE A 57 1.64 -2.19 11.19
C ILE A 57 0.54 -1.35 10.55
N VAL A 58 -0.40 -1.99 9.85
CA VAL A 58 -1.52 -1.32 9.19
C VAL A 58 -2.45 -0.66 10.21
N ILE A 59 -2.83 -1.39 11.27
CA ILE A 59 -3.67 -0.89 12.36
C ILE A 59 -3.02 0.34 13.01
N LYS A 60 -1.74 0.23 13.38
CA LYS A 60 -0.96 1.34 13.95
C LYS A 60 -0.94 2.56 13.02
N ASN A 61 -0.68 2.36 11.74
CA ASN A 61 -0.57 3.45 10.78
C ASN A 61 -1.90 4.19 10.62
N HIS A 62 -3.02 3.46 10.55
CA HIS A 62 -4.34 4.06 10.47
C HIS A 62 -4.78 4.75 11.77
N LYS A 63 -4.42 4.20 12.93
CA LYS A 63 -4.61 4.87 14.23
C LYS A 63 -3.86 6.20 14.28
N ASN A 64 -2.61 6.23 13.83
CA ASN A 64 -1.82 7.47 13.74
C ASN A 64 -2.37 8.44 12.69
N ALA A 65 -2.92 7.91 11.60
CA ALA A 65 -3.50 8.73 10.53
C ALA A 65 -4.83 9.39 10.96
N ALA A 66 -5.59 8.78 11.85
CA ALA A 66 -6.85 9.32 12.37
C ALA A 66 -6.69 10.68 13.08
N SER A 67 -5.56 10.91 13.75
CA SER A 67 -5.25 12.19 14.40
C SER A 67 -4.50 13.17 13.50
N ASN A 68 -4.13 12.77 12.29
CA ASN A 68 -3.34 13.59 11.37
C ASN A 68 -4.23 14.33 10.34
N ARG A 69 -4.38 15.64 10.52
CA ARG A 69 -5.19 16.52 9.65
C ARG A 69 -4.79 16.53 8.17
N ILE A 70 -3.56 16.17 7.84
CA ILE A 70 -3.07 16.11 6.44
C ILE A 70 -3.00 14.69 5.89
N ALA A 71 -3.34 13.67 6.69
CA ALA A 71 -3.41 12.30 6.20
C ALA A 71 -4.50 12.15 5.13
N HIS A 72 -4.25 11.24 4.18
CA HIS A 72 -5.25 10.91 3.17
C HIS A 72 -6.44 10.16 3.80
N PHE A 73 -6.15 9.16 4.63
CA PHE A 73 -7.15 8.40 5.37
C PHE A 73 -7.11 8.80 6.84
N GLN A 74 -8.07 9.61 7.27
CA GLN A 74 -8.18 10.14 8.63
C GLN A 74 -9.12 9.27 9.48
N ARG A 75 -8.88 7.96 9.46
CA ARG A 75 -9.75 6.98 10.13
C ARG A 75 -8.98 5.75 10.54
N THR A 76 -9.44 5.13 11.62
CA THR A 76 -8.95 3.83 12.09
C THR A 76 -9.43 2.71 11.15
N ILE A 77 -8.83 1.51 11.28
CA ILE A 77 -9.28 0.33 10.53
C ILE A 77 -10.65 -0.11 11.04
N GLU A 78 -10.90 -0.02 12.34
CA GLU A 78 -12.15 -0.37 12.98
C GLU A 78 -13.30 0.50 12.44
N ASP A 79 -13.09 1.81 12.35
CA ASP A 79 -14.08 2.73 11.79
C ASP A 79 -14.35 2.42 10.31
N PHE A 80 -13.29 2.12 9.55
CA PHE A 80 -13.43 1.74 8.15
C PHE A 80 -14.27 0.47 7.97
N MET A 81 -13.99 -0.57 8.75
CA MET A 81 -14.69 -1.86 8.69
C MET A 81 -16.16 -1.70 9.10
N LYS A 82 -16.45 -0.96 10.19
CA LYS A 82 -17.84 -0.65 10.61
C LYS A 82 -18.62 0.05 9.51
N SER A 83 -18.02 1.06 8.87
CA SER A 83 -18.68 1.81 7.78
C SER A 83 -18.96 0.95 6.55
N SER A 84 -18.17 -0.09 6.31
CA SER A 84 -18.34 -0.99 5.16
C SER A 84 -19.45 -2.02 5.38
N ILE A 85 -19.73 -2.38 6.63
CA ILE A 85 -20.78 -3.35 6.99
C ILE A 85 -22.16 -2.69 7.04
N GLN A 86 -22.23 -1.40 7.37
CA GLN A 86 -23.48 -0.64 7.49
C GLN A 86 -24.00 -0.10 6.15
N LYS A 87 -23.32 -0.40 5.04
CA LYS A 87 -23.61 0.12 3.70
C LYS A 87 -24.23 -0.95 2.83
#